data_AF-A0A645IXT2-F1
#
_entry.id   AF-A0A645IXT2-F1
#
_cell.length_a   1.000
_cell.length_b   1.000
_cell.length_c   1.000
_cell.angle_alpha   90.00
_cell.angle_beta   90.00
_cell.angle_gamma   90.00
#
_symmetry.space_group_name_H-M   'P 1'
#
loop_
_entity.id
_entity.type
_entity.pdbx_description
1 polymer ?
#
loop_
_entity_poly.entity_id
_entity_poly.type
_entity_poly.pdbx_seq_one_letter_code
_entity_poly.pdbx_strand_id
1 'polypeptide(L)'
;MVLMTQAKIVDTAIHQLAQLFDSKGSITVLLLIYIAVIIFNFFVISGSGKAVIMMPILGPLGQLTKINQQVMVLVYNYGDGFTNYVWPTSGLLMAGLTMCDIEWEDWIKFSSKLFIILSMVGFGFVLIANYIGLGPF
;
A
#
# COMPACT_ATOMS: atom_id res chain seq x y z
N MET A 1 2.91 -13.39 -13.69
CA MET A 1 1.96 -13.99 -12.73
C MET A 1 2.12 -15.51 -12.65
N VAL A 2 2.02 -16.24 -13.77
CA VAL A 2 2.21 -17.71 -13.82
C VAL A 2 3.49 -18.18 -13.10
N LEU A 3 4.63 -17.52 -13.32
CA LEU A 3 5.89 -17.87 -12.66
C LEU A 3 5.89 -17.66 -11.13
N MET A 4 5.20 -16.65 -10.60
CA MET A 4 5.18 -16.37 -9.15
C MET A 4 4.25 -17.34 -8.40
N THR A 5 3.14 -17.72 -9.04
CA THR A 5 2.23 -18.77 -8.54
C THR A 5 2.89 -20.14 -8.63
N GLN A 6 3.61 -20.44 -9.72
CA GLN A 6 4.33 -21.71 -9.89
C GLN A 6 5.56 -21.83 -8.96
N ALA A 7 6.21 -20.71 -8.61
CA ALA A 7 7.37 -20.69 -7.72
C ALA A 7 7.03 -20.68 -6.22
N LYS A 8 5.74 -20.70 -5.83
CA LYS A 8 5.27 -20.63 -4.42
C LYS A 8 5.82 -19.44 -3.61
N ILE A 9 6.33 -18.40 -4.28
CA ILE A 9 6.91 -17.21 -3.63
C ILE A 9 5.81 -16.45 -2.89
N VAL A 10 4.63 -16.35 -3.52
CA VAL A 10 3.42 -15.76 -2.94
C VAL A 10 2.96 -16.56 -1.72
N ASP A 11 2.91 -17.89 -1.81
CA ASP A 11 2.50 -18.75 -0.69
C ASP A 11 3.46 -18.67 0.50
N THR A 12 4.76 -18.57 0.26
CA THR A 12 5.77 -18.49 1.33
C THR A 12 5.75 -17.14 2.03
N ALA A 13 5.61 -16.04 1.26
CA ALA A 13 5.44 -14.70 1.81
C ALA A 13 4.14 -14.57 2.60
N ILE A 14 3.03 -15.10 2.07
CA ILE A 14 1.74 -15.15 2.77
C ILE A 14 1.84 -16.02 4.02
N HIS A 15 2.55 -17.16 3.99
CA HIS A 15 2.69 -18.03 5.17
C HIS A 15 3.49 -17.35 6.28
N GLN A 16 4.59 -16.68 5.96
CA GLN A 16 5.35 -15.91 6.97
C GLN A 16 4.55 -14.72 7.50
N LEU A 17 3.85 -14.00 6.62
CA LEU A 17 2.96 -12.91 7.01
C LEU A 17 1.80 -13.43 7.88
N ALA A 18 1.17 -14.53 7.50
CA ALA A 18 0.09 -15.17 8.25
C ALA A 18 0.57 -15.64 9.64
N GLN A 19 1.76 -16.20 9.77
CA GLN A 19 2.35 -16.52 11.08
C GLN A 19 2.65 -15.26 11.91
N LEU A 20 3.09 -14.17 11.27
CA LEU A 20 3.30 -12.87 11.92
C LEU A 20 1.98 -12.20 12.32
N PHE A 21 0.86 -12.57 11.69
CA PHE A 21 -0.48 -12.03 11.91
C PHE A 21 -1.38 -12.95 12.74
N ASP A 22 -0.99 -14.21 12.96
CA ASP A 22 -1.71 -15.13 13.81
C ASP A 22 -1.77 -14.54 15.22
N SER A 23 -2.97 -14.49 15.81
CA SER A 23 -3.31 -13.76 17.06
C SER A 23 -3.29 -12.22 17.05
N LYS A 24 -2.99 -11.53 15.93
CA LYS A 24 -3.03 -10.05 15.86
C LYS A 24 -4.40 -9.52 15.45
N GLY A 25 -4.80 -8.40 16.05
CA GLY A 25 -6.04 -7.70 15.71
C GLY A 25 -6.02 -7.14 14.28
N SER A 26 -7.20 -7.07 13.65
CA SER A 26 -7.38 -6.59 12.26
C SER A 26 -6.69 -5.24 11.98
N ILE A 27 -6.67 -4.33 12.96
CA ILE A 27 -6.00 -3.03 12.87
C ILE A 27 -4.50 -3.17 12.60
N THR A 28 -3.82 -4.06 13.32
CA THR A 28 -2.37 -4.26 13.18
C THR A 28 -2.02 -4.89 11.84
N VAL A 29 -2.85 -5.82 11.36
CA VAL A 29 -2.71 -6.43 10.04
C VAL A 29 -2.82 -5.36 8.94
N LEU A 30 -3.88 -4.55 8.99
CA LEU A 30 -4.10 -3.47 8.03
C LEU A 30 -2.94 -2.47 8.02
N LEU A 31 -2.43 -2.09 9.19
CA LEU A 31 -1.31 -1.16 9.31
C LEU A 31 -0.03 -1.72 8.66
N LEU A 32 0.28 -2.99 8.93
CA LEU A 32 1.48 -3.63 8.39
C LEU A 32 1.41 -3.78 6.87
N ILE A 33 0.23 -4.13 6.33
CA ILE A 33 0.00 -4.15 4.88
C ILE A 33 0.14 -2.74 4.29
N TYR A 34 -0.45 -1.73 4.94
CA TYR A 34 -0.39 -0.34 4.49
C TYR A 34 1.06 0.16 4.37
N ILE A 35 1.88 -0.09 5.39
CA ILE A 35 3.31 0.25 5.39
C ILE A 35 4.07 -0.55 4.31
N ALA A 36 3.76 -1.84 4.14
CA ALA A 36 4.38 -2.66 3.11
C ALA A 36 4.10 -2.12 1.69
N VAL A 37 2.87 -1.66 1.42
CA VAL A 37 2.51 -1.03 0.14
C VAL A 37 3.29 0.28 -0.07
N ILE A 38 3.42 1.11 0.97
CA ILE A 38 4.18 2.37 0.94
C ILE A 38 5.65 2.12 0.58
N ILE A 39 6.29 1.14 1.24
CA ILE A 39 7.68 0.77 0.99
C ILE A 39 7.82 0.17 -0.41
N PHE A 40 6.91 -0.72 -0.82
CA PHE A 40 6.94 -1.30 -2.15
C PHE A 40 6.74 -0.25 -3.25
N ASN A 41 5.97 0.81 -2.97
CA ASN A 41 5.80 1.91 -3.91
C ASN A 41 7.12 2.64 -4.23
N PHE A 42 8.08 2.65 -3.32
CA PHE A 42 9.40 3.24 -3.61
C PHE A 42 10.09 2.56 -4.80
N PHE A 43 9.92 1.23 -4.92
CA PHE A 43 10.51 0.41 -5.97
C PHE A 43 9.65 0.34 -7.23
N VAL A 44 8.32 0.34 -7.07
CA VAL A 44 7.35 0.20 -8.18
C VAL A 44 6.25 1.25 -8.08
N ILE A 45 6.41 2.33 -8.85
CA ILE A 45 5.50 3.49 -8.86
C ILE A 45 4.30 3.35 -9.78
N SER A 46 4.42 2.51 -10.80
CA SER A 46 3.29 2.26 -11.69
C SER A 46 2.16 1.60 -10.90
N GLY A 47 1.10 2.35 -10.60
CA GLY A 47 -0.05 1.86 -9.84
C GLY A 47 -0.74 0.68 -10.49
N SER A 48 -0.86 0.64 -11.83
CA SER A 48 -1.44 -0.50 -12.54
C SER A 48 -0.50 -1.72 -12.54
N GLY A 49 0.80 -1.52 -12.82
CA GLY A 49 1.79 -2.60 -12.82
C GLY A 49 1.96 -3.24 -11.44
N LYS A 50 1.95 -2.41 -10.39
CA LYS A 50 2.01 -2.88 -9.01
C LYS A 50 0.73 -3.58 -8.56
N ALA A 51 -0.46 -3.12 -8.99
CA ALA A 51 -1.71 -3.78 -8.65
C ALA A 51 -1.74 -5.22 -9.18
N VAL A 52 -1.21 -5.46 -10.37
CA VAL A 52 -1.07 -6.81 -10.96
C VAL A 52 -0.19 -7.74 -10.11
N ILE A 53 0.77 -7.20 -9.37
CA ILE A 53 1.65 -7.96 -8.48
C ILE A 53 1.02 -8.13 -7.09
N MET A 54 0.46 -7.07 -6.53
CA MET A 54 0.02 -7.02 -5.13
C MET A 54 -1.37 -7.64 -4.92
N MET A 55 -2.34 -7.43 -5.82
CA MET A 55 -3.72 -7.90 -5.62
C MET A 55 -3.85 -9.41 -5.48
N PRO A 56 -3.13 -10.25 -6.26
CA PRO A 56 -3.13 -11.70 -6.06
C PRO A 56 -2.58 -12.14 -4.69
N ILE A 57 -1.81 -11.29 -4.00
CA ILE A 57 -1.27 -11.55 -2.66
C ILE A 57 -2.27 -11.06 -1.59
N LEU A 58 -2.80 -9.85 -1.76
CA LEU A 58 -3.73 -9.22 -0.82
C LEU A 58 -5.09 -9.90 -0.77
N GLY A 59 -5.58 -10.45 -1.90
CA GLY A 59 -6.86 -11.15 -1.97
C GLY A 59 -6.94 -12.36 -1.04
N PRO A 60 -6.03 -13.36 -1.17
CA PRO A 60 -5.96 -14.51 -0.26
C PRO A 60 -5.64 -14.11 1.18
N LEU A 61 -4.79 -13.10 1.38
CA LEU A 61 -4.47 -12.60 2.72
C LEU A 61 -5.72 -12.07 3.43
N GLY A 62 -6.56 -11.30 2.74
CA GLY A 62 -7.84 -10.82 3.28
C GLY A 62 -8.77 -11.97 3.71
N GLN A 63 -8.85 -13.03 2.91
CA GLN A 63 -9.65 -14.22 3.25
C GLN A 63 -9.12 -14.93 4.51
N LEU A 64 -7.79 -15.09 4.63
CA LEU A 64 -7.16 -15.69 5.81
C LEU A 64 -7.35 -14.85 7.07
N THR A 65 -7.28 -13.52 6.95
CA THR A 65 -7.39 -12.60 8.08
C THR A 65 -8.84 -12.16 8.36
N LYS A 66 -9.82 -12.68 7.60
CA LYS A 66 -11.25 -12.29 7.65
C LYS A 66 -11.49 -10.79 7.46
N ILE A 67 -10.67 -10.16 6.61
CA ILE A 67 -10.80 -8.76 6.22
C ILE A 67 -11.36 -8.72 4.80
N ASN A 68 -12.38 -7.90 4.59
CA ASN A 68 -13.05 -7.75 3.29
C ASN A 68 -12.07 -7.34 2.19
N GLN A 69 -12.25 -7.89 0.98
CA GLN A 69 -11.35 -7.63 -0.13
C GLN A 69 -11.35 -6.16 -0.58
N GLN A 70 -12.48 -5.45 -0.45
CA GLN A 70 -12.57 -4.02 -0.75
C GLN A 70 -11.72 -3.18 0.21
N VAL A 71 -11.63 -3.59 1.48
CA VAL A 71 -10.73 -2.95 2.46
C VAL A 71 -9.28 -3.16 2.03
N MET A 72 -8.91 -4.34 1.53
CA MET A 72 -7.57 -4.58 0.99
C MET A 72 -7.26 -3.72 -0.23
N VAL A 73 -8.24 -3.49 -1.11
CA VAL A 73 -8.10 -2.56 -2.24
C VAL A 73 -7.92 -1.11 -1.76
N LEU A 74 -8.63 -0.69 -0.72
CA LEU A 74 -8.44 0.64 -0.12
C LEU A 74 -7.06 0.81 0.52
N VAL A 75 -6.60 -0.20 1.27
CA VAL A 75 -5.23 -0.21 1.84
C VAL A 75 -4.21 -0.01 0.73
N TYR A 76 -4.38 -0.73 -0.38
CA TYR A 76 -3.52 -0.58 -1.54
C TYR A 76 -3.56 0.84 -2.12
N ASN A 77 -4.77 1.35 -2.43
CA ASN A 77 -4.93 2.65 -3.08
C ASN A 77 -4.36 3.79 -2.24
N TYR A 78 -4.63 3.81 -0.94
CA TYR A 78 -4.12 4.86 -0.06
C TYR A 78 -2.63 4.70 0.25
N GLY A 79 -2.08 3.49 0.17
CA GLY A 79 -0.64 3.26 0.35
C GLY A 79 0.17 3.66 -0.89
N ASP A 80 -0.40 3.46 -2.08
CA ASP A 80 0.17 3.82 -3.38
C ASP A 80 0.01 5.31 -3.72
N GLY A 81 -1.22 5.83 -3.63
CA GLY A 81 -1.56 7.14 -4.18
C GLY A 81 -0.76 8.29 -3.57
N PHE A 82 -0.70 8.38 -2.24
CA PHE A 82 -0.04 9.51 -1.56
C PHE A 82 1.47 9.49 -1.72
N THR A 83 2.07 8.31 -1.80
CA THR A 83 3.52 8.15 -1.86
C THR A 83 4.11 8.56 -3.21
N ASN A 84 3.29 8.61 -4.28
CA ASN A 84 3.71 9.09 -5.60
C ASN A 84 4.07 10.59 -5.64
N TYR A 85 3.67 11.36 -4.63
CA TYR A 85 4.04 12.76 -4.44
C TYR A 85 5.28 12.97 -3.56
N VAL A 86 5.89 11.88 -3.10
CA VAL A 86 7.00 11.89 -2.14
C VAL A 86 8.22 11.19 -2.72
N TRP A 87 8.02 10.03 -3.34
CA TRP A 87 9.14 9.22 -3.80
C TRP A 87 9.88 9.84 -4.99
N PRO A 88 11.22 9.97 -4.91
CA PRO A 88 12.03 10.58 -5.98
C PRO A 88 12.05 9.70 -7.23
N THR A 89 11.67 8.44 -7.12
CA THR A 89 11.54 7.52 -8.23
C THR A 89 10.34 7.87 -9.12
N SER A 90 9.43 8.77 -8.66
CA SER A 90 8.20 9.17 -9.38
C SER A 90 8.51 10.14 -10.51
N GLY A 91 8.47 9.64 -11.74
CA GLY A 91 8.77 10.46 -12.93
C GLY A 91 7.88 11.69 -13.07
N LEU A 92 6.59 11.59 -12.71
CA LEU A 92 5.67 12.74 -12.76
C LEU A 92 6.04 13.81 -11.73
N LEU A 93 6.39 13.40 -10.51
CA LEU A 93 6.87 14.32 -9.48
C LEU A 93 8.15 15.01 -9.92
N MET A 94 9.16 14.24 -10.35
CA MET A 94 10.45 14.79 -10.75
C MET A 94 10.34 15.72 -11.95
N ALA A 95 9.48 15.40 -12.93
CA ALA A 95 9.20 16.29 -14.05
C ALA A 95 8.58 17.61 -13.60
N GLY A 96 7.59 17.56 -12.70
CA GLY A 96 6.95 18.75 -12.14
C GLY A 96 7.91 19.63 -11.35
N LEU A 97 8.75 19.01 -10.49
CA LEU A 97 9.78 19.71 -9.72
C LEU A 97 10.80 20.40 -10.62
N THR A 98 11.24 19.72 -11.68
CA THR A 98 12.17 20.27 -12.67
C THR A 98 11.57 21.47 -13.41
N MET A 99 10.29 21.42 -13.76
CA MET A 99 9.60 22.54 -14.42
C MET A 99 9.47 23.78 -13.52
N CYS A 100 9.45 23.59 -12.21
CA CYS A 100 9.36 24.67 -11.22
C CYS A 100 10.72 25.11 -10.65
N ASP A 101 11.83 24.53 -11.12
CA ASP A 101 13.18 24.76 -10.60
C ASP A 101 13.30 24.49 -9.08
N ILE A 102 12.65 23.41 -8.62
CA ILE A 102 12.63 22.98 -7.21
C ILE A 102 13.43 21.68 -7.06
N GLU A 103 14.38 21.66 -6.12
CA GLU A 103 15.08 20.44 -5.75
C GLU A 103 14.17 19.48 -4.95
N TRP A 104 14.31 18.18 -5.17
CA TRP A 104 13.52 17.17 -4.44
C TRP A 104 13.71 17.25 -2.92
N GLU A 105 14.91 17.59 -2.46
CA GLU A 105 15.21 17.73 -1.02
C GLU A 105 14.40 18.85 -0.35
N ASP A 106 14.15 19.94 -1.06
CA ASP A 106 13.33 21.03 -0.55
C ASP A 106 11.85 20.69 -0.60
N TRP A 107 11.43 19.99 -1.67
CA TRP A 107 10.08 19.46 -1.78
C TRP A 107 9.74 18.50 -0.65
N ILE A 108 10.62 17.55 -0.30
CA ILE A 108 10.34 16.58 0.77
C ILE A 108 10.27 17.26 2.13
N LYS A 109 11.14 18.24 2.42
CA LYS A 109 11.08 19.02 3.65
C LYS A 109 9.75 19.77 3.77
N PHE A 110 9.28 20.37 2.68
CA PHE A 110 8.00 21.06 2.61
C PHE A 110 6.79 20.11 2.74
N SER A 111 6.78 19.03 1.97
CA SER A 111 5.62 18.13 1.81
C SER A 111 5.53 17.05 2.89
N SER A 112 6.61 16.74 3.61
CA SER A 112 6.66 15.65 4.61
C SER A 112 5.55 15.72 5.65
N LYS A 113 5.29 16.90 6.22
CA LYS A 113 4.23 17.10 7.22
C LYS A 113 2.85 16.80 6.64
N LEU A 114 2.59 17.25 5.41
CA LEU A 114 1.34 17.00 4.72
C LEU A 114 1.19 15.50 4.38
N PHE A 115 2.27 14.85 3.93
CA PHE A 115 2.27 13.43 3.63
C PHE A 115 1.95 12.57 4.86
N ILE A 116 2.52 12.89 6.01
CA ILE A 116 2.23 12.18 7.27
C ILE A 116 0.74 12.32 7.62
N ILE A 117 0.19 13.53 7.50
CA ILE A 117 -1.24 13.78 7.75
C ILE A 117 -2.12 12.99 6.77
N LEU A 118 -1.82 13.05 5.47
CA LEU A 118 -2.58 12.32 4.44
C LEU A 118 -2.51 10.81 4.65
N SER A 119 -1.34 10.28 5.02
CA SER A 119 -1.15 8.85 5.31
C SER A 119 -1.95 8.43 6.55
N MET A 120 -1.98 9.24 7.60
CA MET A 120 -2.80 8.98 8.80
C MET A 120 -4.30 9.03 8.49
N VAL A 121 -4.74 10.02 7.71
CA VAL A 121 -6.16 10.15 7.30
C VAL A 121 -6.57 8.99 6.39
N GLY A 122 -5.73 8.62 5.42
CA GLY A 122 -5.96 7.47 4.54
C GLY A 122 -6.08 6.16 5.32
N PHE A 123 -5.17 5.94 6.27
CA PHE A 123 -5.28 4.80 7.17
C PHE A 123 -6.53 4.86 8.05
N GLY A 124 -6.92 6.04 8.52
CA GLY A 124 -8.19 6.26 9.20
C GLY A 124 -9.40 5.83 8.38
N PHE A 125 -9.44 6.17 7.08
CA PHE A 125 -10.49 5.70 6.17
C PHE A 125 -10.49 4.18 5.97
N VAL A 126 -9.32 3.55 5.92
CA VAL A 126 -9.20 2.08 5.91
C VAL A 126 -9.84 1.47 7.17
N LEU A 127 -9.57 2.03 8.35
CA LEU A 127 -10.14 1.54 9.60
C LEU A 127 -11.66 1.71 9.65
N ILE A 128 -12.15 2.87 9.19
CA ILE A 128 -13.60 3.12 9.07
C ILE A 128 -14.22 2.10 8.11
N ALA A 129 -13.62 1.89 6.94
CA ALA A 129 -14.09 0.93 5.95
C ALA A 129 -14.15 -0.50 6.51
N ASN A 130 -13.15 -0.90 7.31
CA ASN A 130 -13.13 -2.19 7.99
C ASN A 130 -14.24 -2.30 9.04
N TYR A 131 -14.47 -1.24 9.82
CA TYR A 131 -15.49 -1.22 10.89
C TYR A 131 -16.92 -1.27 10.34
N ILE A 132 -17.20 -0.56 9.25
CA ILE A 132 -18.54 -0.56 8.63
C ILE A 132 -18.79 -1.80 7.76
N GLY A 133 -17.81 -2.68 7.59
CA GLY A 133 -17.91 -3.84 6.71
C GLY A 133 -18.12 -3.45 5.25
N LEU A 134 -17.30 -2.53 4.74
CA LEU A 134 -17.47 -1.96 3.40
C LEU A 134 -17.49 -3.02 2.29
N GLY A 135 -18.63 -3.14 1.60
CA GLY A 135 -18.79 -3.85 0.33
C GLY A 135 -19.18 -5.33 0.47
N PRO A 136 -19.77 -5.95 -0.57
CA PRO A 136 -20.29 -7.32 -0.48
C PRO A 136 -19.22 -8.38 -0.83
N PHE A 137 -18.07 -8.45 -0.13
CA PHE A 137 -17.09 -9.55 -0.25
C PHE A 137 -16.21 -9.70 1.01
#